data_AF-A0A0P9N9K0-F1
#
_entry.id   AF-A0A0P9N9K0-F1
#
_cell.length_a   1.000
_cell.length_b   1.000
_cell.length_c   1.000
_cell.angle_alpha   90.00
_cell.angle_beta   90.00
_cell.angle_gamma   90.00
#
_symmetry.space_group_name_H-M   'P 1'
#
loop_
_entity.id
_entity.type
_entity.pdbx_description
1 polymer ?
#
loop_
_entity_poly.entity_id
_entity_poly.type
_entity_poly.pdbx_seq_one_letter_code
_entity_poly.pdbx_strand_id
1 'polypeptide(L)'
;MSRFAIINKVNAPLAALTSPLEAVRQFTPNWFAVTMGTGILSLALAQLPGDIAALRTLGEALWLLNIGLFALFSVMYASRWLLFFDEARQVFGHSTVSMFFGTIPMGLATVISGLLVYGPARWGTAIVPLAEALWWLDVAMALACGVLIPFMMFTRQEHSIEKMTAVWLLPVVAAEVAAACGGLLTPHLAAADSQFTVLITSYVL
;
A
#
# COMPACT_ATOMS: atom_id res chain seq x y z
N MET A 1 6.48 20.35 -47.54
CA MET A 1 6.57 18.97 -46.99
C MET A 1 7.55 18.95 -45.80
N SER A 2 7.19 19.54 -44.64
CA SER A 2 8.08 19.58 -43.47
C SER A 2 7.28 19.73 -42.16
N ARG A 3 6.48 18.71 -41.82
CA ARG A 3 5.73 18.66 -40.54
C ARG A 3 5.80 17.30 -39.83
N PHE A 4 6.58 16.34 -40.33
CA PHE A 4 6.60 14.97 -39.79
C PHE A 4 7.87 14.58 -39.01
N ALA A 5 8.82 15.49 -38.78
CA ALA A 5 10.09 15.15 -38.14
C ALA A 5 10.13 15.32 -36.60
N ILE A 6 9.02 15.70 -35.95
CA ILE A 6 9.00 15.96 -34.48
C ILE A 6 8.47 14.76 -33.66
N ILE A 7 7.94 13.72 -34.31
CA ILE A 7 7.23 12.61 -33.62
C ILE A 7 8.16 11.41 -33.31
N ASN A 8 9.46 11.64 -33.05
CA ASN A 8 10.36 10.53 -32.72
C ASN A 8 11.40 10.82 -31.65
N LYS A 9 11.03 11.64 -30.64
CA LYS A 9 11.64 11.49 -29.32
C LYS A 9 10.79 10.52 -28.52
N VAL A 10 11.09 9.24 -28.66
CA VAL A 10 10.76 8.25 -27.64
C VAL A 10 11.49 8.73 -26.37
N ASN A 11 10.77 9.48 -25.53
CA ASN A 11 11.27 9.85 -24.21
C ASN A 11 11.42 8.54 -23.44
N ALA A 12 12.63 7.99 -23.44
CA ALA A 12 12.98 6.94 -22.50
C ALA A 12 12.80 7.55 -21.10
N PRO A 13 11.81 7.11 -20.30
CA PRO A 13 11.48 7.75 -19.02
C PRO A 13 12.64 7.71 -18.02
N LEU A 14 13.66 6.90 -18.30
CA LEU A 14 14.85 6.68 -17.48
C LEU A 14 16.09 7.45 -17.97
N ALA A 15 16.04 8.13 -19.13
CA ALA A 15 17.21 8.84 -19.68
C ALA A 15 17.53 10.16 -18.96
N ALA A 16 16.64 10.63 -18.09
CA ALA A 16 16.81 11.85 -17.30
C ALA A 16 17.38 11.59 -15.90
N LEU A 17 17.60 10.33 -15.51
CA LEU A 17 18.17 9.97 -14.20
C LEU A 17 19.68 9.81 -14.37
N THR A 18 20.46 10.69 -13.73
CA THR A 18 21.93 10.69 -13.82
C THR A 18 22.56 9.51 -13.07
N SER A 19 21.83 8.91 -12.12
CA SER A 19 22.20 7.67 -11.41
C SER A 19 20.99 6.97 -10.78
N PRO A 20 21.03 5.65 -10.50
CA PRO A 20 19.97 4.94 -9.77
C PRO A 20 19.73 5.51 -8.36
N LEU A 21 20.73 6.17 -7.79
CA LEU A 21 20.65 6.88 -6.51
C LEU A 21 19.69 8.09 -6.56
N GLU A 22 19.57 8.72 -7.72
CA GLU A 22 18.67 9.86 -7.93
C GLU A 22 17.20 9.41 -8.00
N ALA A 23 16.96 8.21 -8.55
CA ALA A 23 15.63 7.58 -8.52
C ALA A 23 15.17 7.31 -7.09
N VAL A 24 16.09 6.84 -6.22
CA VAL A 24 15.84 6.65 -4.79
C VAL A 24 15.60 7.99 -4.08
N ARG A 25 16.36 9.03 -4.44
CA ARG A 25 16.21 10.38 -3.88
C ARG A 25 14.88 11.06 -4.26
N GLN A 26 14.33 10.77 -5.43
CA GLN A 26 13.03 11.29 -5.87
C GLN A 26 11.85 10.39 -5.49
N PHE A 27 12.10 9.21 -4.91
CA PHE A 27 11.06 8.24 -4.58
C PHE A 27 10.19 8.73 -3.41
N THR A 28 8.91 9.00 -3.67
CA THR A 28 7.94 9.47 -2.67
C THR A 28 6.95 8.37 -2.27
N PRO A 29 6.33 8.44 -1.08
CA PRO A 29 5.32 7.47 -0.63
C PRO A 29 4.12 7.31 -1.57
N ASN A 30 3.85 8.31 -2.44
CA ASN A 30 2.78 8.25 -3.43
C ASN A 30 2.90 7.05 -4.39
N TRP A 31 4.10 6.52 -4.64
CA TRP A 31 4.28 5.34 -5.49
C TRP A 31 3.61 4.07 -4.94
N PHE A 32 3.39 3.97 -3.63
CA PHE A 32 2.61 2.89 -3.03
C PHE A 32 1.12 2.92 -3.44
N ALA A 33 0.62 4.00 -4.05
CA ALA A 33 -0.70 4.01 -4.67
C ALA A 33 -0.78 3.02 -5.85
N VAL A 34 0.33 2.77 -6.55
CA VAL A 34 0.39 1.79 -7.65
C VAL A 34 0.23 0.37 -7.10
N THR A 35 0.84 0.06 -5.95
CA THR A 35 0.70 -1.26 -5.31
C THR A 35 -0.72 -1.44 -4.77
N MET A 36 -1.26 -0.42 -4.12
CA MET A 36 -2.65 -0.42 -3.66
C MET A 36 -3.64 -0.68 -4.81
N GLY A 37 -3.51 0.05 -5.92
CA GLY A 37 -4.36 -0.09 -7.11
C GLY A 37 -4.23 -1.46 -7.78
N THR A 38 -3.01 -1.97 -7.90
CA THR A 38 -2.74 -3.30 -8.49
C THR A 38 -3.30 -4.42 -7.61
N GLY A 39 -3.13 -4.29 -6.29
CA GLY A 39 -3.64 -5.24 -5.31
C GLY A 39 -5.17 -5.30 -5.27
N ILE A 40 -5.86 -4.15 -5.25
CA ILE A 40 -7.33 -4.15 -5.25
C ILE A 40 -7.91 -4.65 -6.58
N LEU A 41 -7.26 -4.36 -7.72
CA LEU A 41 -7.65 -4.91 -9.01
C LEU A 41 -7.55 -6.44 -9.02
N SER A 42 -6.45 -6.98 -8.49
CA SER A 42 -6.27 -8.42 -8.33
C SER A 42 -7.41 -9.04 -7.51
N LEU A 43 -7.70 -8.48 -6.32
CA LEU A 43 -8.78 -8.95 -5.46
C LEU A 43 -10.15 -8.86 -6.14
N ALA A 44 -10.44 -7.77 -6.83
CA ALA A 44 -11.71 -7.60 -7.54
C ALA A 44 -11.91 -8.65 -8.63
N LEU A 45 -10.85 -9.03 -9.36
CA LEU A 45 -10.93 -10.10 -10.36
C LEU A 45 -11.26 -11.47 -9.74
N ALA A 46 -10.83 -11.71 -8.49
CA ALA A 46 -11.16 -12.94 -7.77
C ALA A 46 -12.64 -13.03 -7.35
N GLN A 47 -13.29 -11.88 -7.16
CA GLN A 47 -14.66 -11.77 -6.64
C GLN A 47 -15.73 -11.72 -7.74
N LEU A 48 -15.33 -11.72 -9.02
CA LEU A 48 -16.27 -11.62 -10.13
C LEU A 48 -17.16 -12.87 -10.25
N PRO A 49 -18.48 -12.70 -10.40
CA PRO A 49 -19.41 -13.81 -10.55
C PRO A 49 -19.18 -14.53 -11.89
N GLY A 50 -19.04 -15.85 -11.84
CA GLY A 50 -18.87 -16.70 -13.03
C GLY A 50 -17.71 -17.71 -12.97
N ASP A 51 -16.94 -17.73 -11.88
CA ASP A 51 -15.81 -18.66 -11.62
C ASP A 51 -14.94 -18.94 -12.87
N ILE A 52 -14.65 -17.87 -13.62
CA ILE A 52 -13.85 -17.96 -14.83
C ILE A 52 -12.41 -18.18 -14.40
N ALA A 53 -11.93 -19.41 -14.50
CA ALA A 53 -10.56 -19.80 -14.10
C ALA A 53 -9.49 -18.86 -14.67
N ALA A 54 -9.67 -18.36 -15.91
CA ALA A 54 -8.75 -17.41 -16.52
C ALA A 54 -8.64 -16.07 -15.75
N LEU A 55 -9.75 -15.55 -15.20
CA LEU A 55 -9.76 -14.34 -14.38
C LEU A 55 -9.06 -14.56 -13.05
N ARG A 56 -9.26 -15.74 -12.44
CA ARG A 56 -8.59 -16.10 -11.19
C ARG A 56 -7.07 -16.19 -11.37
N THR A 57 -6.62 -16.80 -12.46
CA THR A 57 -5.19 -16.86 -12.83
C THR A 57 -4.61 -15.48 -13.11
N LEU A 58 -5.35 -14.62 -13.81
CA LEU A 58 -4.92 -13.23 -14.06
C LEU A 58 -4.83 -12.43 -12.75
N GLY A 59 -5.82 -12.55 -11.87
CA GLY A 59 -5.81 -11.92 -10.56
C GLY A 59 -4.63 -12.40 -9.71
N GLU A 60 -4.34 -13.69 -9.72
CA GLU A 60 -3.17 -14.24 -9.03
C GLU A 60 -1.85 -13.70 -9.60
N ALA A 61 -1.72 -13.61 -10.92
CA ALA A 61 -0.54 -13.03 -11.57
C ALA A 61 -0.34 -11.55 -11.19
N LEU A 62 -1.44 -10.78 -11.13
CA LEU A 62 -1.42 -9.39 -10.66
C LEU A 62 -1.07 -9.28 -9.17
N TRP A 63 -1.51 -10.23 -8.34
CA TRP A 63 -1.12 -10.27 -6.93
C TRP A 63 0.37 -10.55 -6.75
N LEU A 64 0.94 -11.51 -7.50
CA LEU A 64 2.38 -11.78 -7.48
C LEU A 64 3.19 -10.56 -7.96
N LEU A 65 2.72 -9.89 -9.02
CA LEU A 65 3.30 -8.63 -9.47
C LEU A 65 3.22 -7.57 -8.37
N ASN A 66 2.08 -7.46 -7.67
CA ASN A 66 1.90 -6.52 -6.57
C ASN A 66 2.88 -6.78 -5.42
N ILE A 67 3.11 -8.05 -5.04
CA ILE A 67 4.13 -8.41 -4.04
C ILE A 67 5.51 -7.93 -4.49
N GLY A 68 5.88 -8.18 -5.75
CA GLY A 68 7.16 -7.74 -6.31
C GLY A 68 7.30 -6.22 -6.30
N LEU A 69 6.26 -5.49 -6.70
CA LEU A 69 6.22 -4.03 -6.68
C LEU A 69 6.30 -3.48 -5.25
N PHE A 70 5.55 -4.05 -4.30
CA PHE A 70 5.56 -3.64 -2.91
C PHE A 70 6.93 -3.86 -2.26
N ALA A 71 7.58 -5.00 -2.52
CA ALA A 71 8.93 -5.28 -2.06
C ALA A 71 9.94 -4.30 -2.66
N LEU A 72 9.88 -4.06 -3.98
CA LEU A 72 10.74 -3.09 -4.67
C LEU A 72 10.61 -1.69 -4.07
N PHE A 73 9.38 -1.21 -3.90
CA PHE A 73 9.10 0.12 -3.35
C PHE A 73 9.49 0.23 -1.88
N SER A 74 9.30 -0.84 -1.10
CA SER A 74 9.76 -0.90 0.29
C SER A 74 11.28 -0.82 0.39
N VAL A 75 12.02 -1.53 -0.48
CA VAL A 75 13.49 -1.46 -0.54
C VAL A 75 13.97 -0.09 -0.98
N MET A 76 13.35 0.51 -2.00
CA MET A 76 13.67 1.87 -2.45
C MET A 76 13.41 2.90 -1.34
N TYR A 77 12.28 2.78 -0.65
CA TYR A 77 11.93 3.68 0.44
C TYR A 77 12.85 3.51 1.65
N ALA A 78 13.17 2.28 2.05
CA ALA A 78 14.14 2.00 3.11
C ALA A 78 15.55 2.52 2.75
N SER A 79 15.96 2.37 1.49
CA SER A 79 17.23 2.90 0.99
C SER A 79 17.27 4.43 1.07
N ARG A 80 16.16 5.12 0.79
CA ARG A 80 16.04 6.57 0.96
C ARG A 80 16.24 6.98 2.42
N TRP A 81 15.67 6.24 3.37
CA TRP A 81 15.83 6.50 4.80
C TRP A 81 17.26 6.27 5.31
N LEU A 82 17.96 5.24 4.78
CA LEU A 82 19.33 4.93 5.16
C LEU A 82 20.37 5.87 4.54
N LEU A 83 20.16 6.29 3.29
CA LEU A 83 21.13 7.11 2.54
C LEU A 83 20.87 8.62 2.64
N PHE A 84 19.61 9.04 2.86
CA PHE A 84 19.19 10.44 2.86
C PHE A 84 18.25 10.77 4.03
N PHE A 85 18.68 10.44 5.25
CA PHE A 85 17.89 10.63 6.47
C PHE A 85 17.36 12.06 6.66
N ASP A 86 18.18 13.08 6.38
CA ASP A 86 17.80 14.49 6.54
C ASP A 86 16.68 14.91 5.57
N GLU A 87 16.71 14.43 4.32
CA GLU A 87 15.65 14.67 3.32
C GLU A 87 14.40 13.84 3.62
N ALA A 88 14.56 12.61 4.10
CA ALA A 88 13.45 11.76 4.52
C ALA A 88 12.69 12.39 5.70
N ARG A 89 13.40 13.00 6.65
CA ARG A 89 12.79 13.71 7.78
C ARG A 89 12.02 14.96 7.35
N GLN A 90 12.48 15.67 6.32
CA GLN A 90 11.77 16.83 5.77
C GLN A 90 10.41 16.47 5.16
N VAL A 91 10.20 15.22 4.75
CA VAL A 91 8.90 14.76 4.23
C VAL A 91 7.78 14.95 5.27
N PHE A 92 8.06 14.78 6.56
CA PHE A 92 7.08 15.03 7.64
C PHE A 92 6.72 16.51 7.83
N GLY A 93 7.55 17.42 7.31
CA GLY A 93 7.25 18.85 7.27
C GLY A 93 6.31 19.25 6.12
N HIS A 94 6.18 18.40 5.10
CA HIS A 94 5.31 18.65 3.96
C HIS A 94 3.94 17.98 4.16
N SER A 95 2.89 18.82 4.31
CA SER A 95 1.53 18.39 4.61
C SER A 95 0.97 17.36 3.62
N THR A 96 1.20 17.56 2.32
CA THR A 96 0.65 16.64 1.29
C THR A 96 1.36 15.30 1.23
N VAL A 97 2.70 15.28 1.37
CA VAL A 97 3.49 14.03 1.22
C VAL A 97 3.40 13.15 2.46
N SER A 98 3.20 13.77 3.63
CA SER A 98 2.95 13.07 4.90
C SER A 98 1.67 12.24 4.86
N MET A 99 0.62 12.71 4.18
CA MET A 99 -0.65 11.98 4.08
C MET A 99 -0.53 10.68 3.26
N PHE A 100 0.38 10.63 2.29
CA PHE A 100 0.65 9.42 1.51
C PHE A 100 1.36 8.33 2.30
N PHE A 101 1.76 8.54 3.55
CA PHE A 101 2.24 7.42 4.37
C PHE A 101 1.16 6.38 4.61
N GLY A 102 -0.13 6.77 4.58
CA GLY A 102 -1.26 5.84 4.69
C GLY A 102 -1.35 4.83 3.52
N THR A 103 -0.75 5.12 2.36
CA THR A 103 -0.77 4.16 1.23
C THR A 103 0.13 2.95 1.47
N ILE A 104 1.10 3.03 2.40
CA ILE A 104 1.97 1.91 2.76
C ILE A 104 1.19 0.80 3.46
N PRO A 105 0.50 1.03 4.61
CA PRO A 105 -0.33 0.02 5.23
C PRO A 105 -1.47 -0.43 4.30
N MET A 106 -2.13 0.48 3.58
CA MET A 106 -3.15 0.08 2.59
C MET A 106 -2.60 -0.87 1.51
N GLY A 107 -1.39 -0.62 1.00
CA GLY A 107 -0.70 -1.51 0.08
C GLY A 107 -0.43 -2.89 0.69
N LEU A 108 0.06 -2.91 1.94
CA LEU A 108 0.31 -4.15 2.68
C LEU A 108 -0.99 -4.95 2.90
N ALA A 109 -2.09 -4.29 3.28
CA ALA A 109 -3.41 -4.90 3.43
C ALA A 109 -3.88 -5.61 2.15
N THR A 110 -3.61 -5.05 0.96
CA THR A 110 -3.95 -5.73 -0.30
C THR A 110 -3.11 -6.98 -0.54
N VAL A 111 -1.84 -6.97 -0.11
CA VAL A 111 -0.96 -8.14 -0.20
C VAL A 111 -1.45 -9.24 0.74
N ILE A 112 -1.80 -8.89 1.99
CA ILE A 112 -2.34 -9.83 2.99
C ILE A 112 -3.68 -10.40 2.53
N SER A 113 -4.59 -9.55 2.06
CA SER A 113 -5.90 -9.99 1.55
C SER A 113 -5.73 -10.94 0.36
N GLY A 114 -4.81 -10.65 -0.57
CA GLY A 114 -4.52 -11.55 -1.67
C GLY A 114 -3.87 -12.87 -1.23
N LEU A 115 -3.05 -12.83 -0.16
CA LEU A 115 -2.52 -14.05 0.47
C LEU A 115 -3.66 -14.93 0.99
N LEU A 116 -4.70 -14.34 1.61
CA LEU A 116 -5.86 -15.09 2.08
C LEU A 116 -6.74 -15.64 0.94
N VAL A 117 -6.84 -14.94 -0.19
CA VAL A 117 -7.67 -15.36 -1.33
C VAL A 117 -6.99 -16.41 -2.21
N TYR A 118 -5.70 -16.24 -2.52
CA TYR A 118 -4.95 -17.10 -3.43
C TYR A 118 -4.08 -18.13 -2.71
N GLY A 119 -3.59 -17.79 -1.51
CA GLY A 119 -2.64 -18.60 -0.77
C GLY A 119 -3.15 -19.97 -0.34
N PRO A 120 -4.40 -20.16 0.14
CA PRO A 120 -4.89 -21.48 0.52
C PRO A 120 -4.87 -22.50 -0.63
N ALA A 121 -5.08 -22.06 -1.87
CA ALA A 121 -5.04 -22.92 -3.05
C ALA A 121 -3.62 -23.35 -3.45
N ARG A 122 -2.60 -22.55 -3.09
CA ARG A 122 -1.18 -22.76 -3.46
C ARG A 122 -0.36 -23.43 -2.37
N TRP A 123 -0.50 -22.97 -1.13
CA TRP A 123 0.35 -23.31 0.01
C TRP A 123 -0.44 -23.90 1.20
N GLY A 124 -1.77 -24.02 1.07
CA GLY A 124 -2.62 -24.55 2.13
C GLY A 124 -2.83 -23.59 3.30
N THR A 125 -3.33 -24.12 4.41
CA THR A 125 -3.70 -23.33 5.60
C THR A 125 -2.50 -22.84 6.42
N ALA A 126 -1.28 -23.29 6.10
CA ALA A 126 -0.06 -22.88 6.78
C ALA A 126 0.29 -21.38 6.58
N ILE A 127 -0.35 -20.71 5.63
CA ILE A 127 -0.16 -19.28 5.36
C ILE A 127 -0.94 -18.36 6.32
N VAL A 128 -1.93 -18.90 7.04
CA VAL A 128 -2.81 -18.09 7.90
C VAL A 128 -2.05 -17.42 9.07
N PRO A 129 -1.14 -18.11 9.80
CA PRO A 129 -0.36 -17.45 10.84
C PRO A 129 0.56 -16.34 10.30
N LEU A 130 1.07 -16.50 9.07
CA LEU A 130 1.85 -15.46 8.41
C LEU A 130 0.99 -14.25 8.06
N ALA A 131 -0.21 -14.48 7.53
CA ALA A 131 -1.19 -13.42 7.24
C ALA A 131 -1.59 -12.67 8.52
N GLU A 132 -1.80 -13.38 9.63
CA GLU A 132 -2.08 -12.78 10.94
C GLU A 132 -0.92 -11.92 11.46
N ALA A 133 0.31 -12.41 11.39
CA ALA A 133 1.49 -11.65 11.80
C ALA A 133 1.68 -10.37 10.97
N LEU A 134 1.51 -10.47 9.65
CA LEU A 134 1.56 -9.31 8.76
C LEU A 134 0.41 -8.34 9.00
N TRP A 135 -0.77 -8.84 9.34
CA TRP A 135 -1.93 -8.01 9.68
C TRP A 135 -1.72 -7.22 10.98
N TRP A 136 -1.14 -7.82 12.03
CA TRP A 136 -0.79 -7.08 13.24
C TRP A 136 0.23 -5.96 12.98
N LEU A 137 1.21 -6.21 12.11
CA LEU A 137 2.14 -5.18 11.66
C LEU A 137 1.41 -4.05 10.92
N ASP A 138 0.48 -4.41 10.04
CA ASP A 138 -0.33 -3.47 9.27
C ASP A 138 -1.22 -2.60 10.19
N VAL A 139 -1.88 -3.20 11.17
CA VAL A 139 -2.68 -2.50 12.20
C VAL A 139 -1.82 -1.48 12.96
N ALA A 140 -0.63 -1.88 13.41
CA ALA A 140 0.28 -0.97 14.11
C ALA A 140 0.71 0.20 13.22
N MET A 141 1.00 -0.06 11.94
CA MET A 141 1.36 0.97 10.96
C MET A 141 0.19 1.90 10.64
N ALA A 142 -1.02 1.37 10.47
CA ALA A 142 -2.24 2.12 10.19
C ALA A 142 -2.59 3.05 11.36
N LEU A 143 -2.55 2.55 12.60
CA LEU A 143 -2.75 3.36 13.80
C LEU A 143 -1.68 4.43 13.96
N ALA A 144 -0.42 4.08 13.74
CA ALA A 144 0.68 5.05 13.78
C ALA A 144 0.43 6.17 12.77
N CYS A 145 0.07 5.86 11.52
CA CYS A 145 -0.25 6.86 10.49
C CYS A 145 -1.49 7.69 10.87
N GLY A 146 -2.56 7.03 11.32
CA GLY A 146 -3.83 7.65 11.70
C GLY A 146 -3.71 8.59 12.91
N VAL A 147 -2.73 8.41 13.78
CA VAL A 147 -2.48 9.29 14.94
C VAL A 147 -1.39 10.33 14.66
N LEU A 148 -0.23 9.91 14.15
CA LEU A 148 0.93 10.78 13.95
C LEU A 148 0.67 11.87 12.90
N ILE A 149 -0.03 11.52 11.81
CA ILE A 149 -0.25 12.47 10.71
C ILE A 149 -1.21 13.58 11.16
N PRO A 150 -2.41 13.30 11.69
CA PRO A 150 -3.27 14.36 12.24
C PRO A 150 -2.60 15.15 13.36
N PHE A 151 -1.84 14.49 14.25
CA PHE A 151 -1.10 15.20 15.30
C PHE A 151 -0.11 16.22 14.72
N MET A 152 0.64 15.86 13.67
CA MET A 152 1.53 16.82 12.99
C MET A 152 0.77 17.87 12.21
N MET A 153 -0.41 17.53 11.66
CA MET A 153 -1.28 18.51 11.01
C MET A 153 -1.73 19.61 11.97
N PHE A 154 -2.03 19.26 13.23
CA PHE A 154 -2.42 20.24 14.25
C PHE A 154 -1.25 21.01 14.86
N THR A 155 -0.07 20.38 15.00
CA THR A 155 1.03 20.96 15.78
C THR A 155 2.10 21.67 14.95
N ARG A 156 2.27 21.31 13.68
CA ARG A 156 3.44 21.72 12.88
C ARG A 156 3.13 22.20 11.47
N GLN A 157 1.91 22.03 10.98
CA GLN A 157 1.58 22.28 9.58
C GLN A 157 0.44 23.30 9.48
N GLU A 158 0.70 24.42 8.79
CA GLU A 158 -0.36 25.39 8.46
C GLU A 158 -1.23 24.85 7.32
N HIS A 159 -2.47 24.51 7.66
CA HIS A 159 -3.46 24.07 6.70
C HIS A 159 -4.46 25.19 6.42
N SER A 160 -4.43 25.74 5.21
CA SER A 160 -5.55 26.55 4.70
C SER A 160 -6.67 25.63 4.24
N ILE A 161 -7.93 25.95 4.57
CA ILE A 161 -9.13 25.21 4.12
C ILE A 161 -9.19 25.09 2.60
N GLU A 162 -8.62 26.05 1.87
CA GLU A 162 -8.51 26.06 0.41
C GLU A 162 -7.65 24.92 -0.16
N LYS A 163 -6.85 24.24 0.69
CA LYS A 163 -6.00 23.09 0.33
C LYS A 163 -6.58 21.75 0.82
N MET A 164 -7.80 21.73 1.35
CA MET A 164 -8.48 20.48 1.72
C MET A 164 -8.76 19.67 0.47
N THR A 165 -8.17 18.48 0.41
CA THR A 165 -8.39 17.50 -0.65
C THR A 165 -8.70 16.15 -0.04
N ALA A 166 -9.25 15.21 -0.82
CA ALA A 166 -9.53 13.84 -0.36
C ALA A 166 -8.29 13.13 0.21
N VAL A 167 -7.09 13.58 -0.15
CA VAL A 167 -5.80 13.07 0.36
C VAL A 167 -5.72 13.18 1.89
N TRP A 168 -6.42 14.13 2.51
CA TRP A 168 -6.44 14.28 3.97
C TRP A 168 -7.09 13.09 4.69
N LEU A 169 -7.93 12.32 3.99
CA LEU A 169 -8.58 11.14 4.54
C LEU A 169 -7.70 9.89 4.44
N LEU A 170 -6.64 9.89 3.63
CA LEU A 170 -5.76 8.72 3.44
C LEU A 170 -5.26 8.10 4.75
N PRO A 171 -4.82 8.87 5.78
CA PRO A 171 -4.39 8.30 7.04
C PRO A 171 -5.51 7.56 7.80
N VAL A 172 -6.75 8.03 7.69
CA VAL A 172 -7.92 7.42 8.34
C VAL A 172 -8.37 6.19 7.56
N VAL A 173 -8.40 6.28 6.23
CA VAL A 173 -8.76 5.17 5.33
C VAL A 173 -7.79 4.00 5.49
N ALA A 174 -6.53 4.24 5.84
CA ALA A 174 -5.60 3.15 6.14
C ALA A 174 -6.09 2.22 7.27
N ALA A 175 -6.69 2.77 8.34
CA ALA A 175 -7.24 1.97 9.43
C ALA A 175 -8.48 1.17 8.97
N GLU A 176 -9.35 1.79 8.16
CA GLU A 176 -10.51 1.12 7.57
C GLU A 176 -10.10 -0.08 6.70
N VAL A 177 -9.09 0.07 5.84
CA VAL A 177 -8.64 -1.01 4.96
C VAL A 177 -8.00 -2.14 5.77
N ALA A 178 -7.24 -1.82 6.83
CA ALA A 178 -6.72 -2.81 7.77
C ALA A 178 -7.85 -3.55 8.50
N ALA A 179 -8.91 -2.86 8.91
CA ALA A 179 -10.09 -3.45 9.53
C ALA A 179 -10.79 -4.44 8.58
N ALA A 180 -11.00 -4.06 7.31
CA ALA A 180 -11.58 -4.91 6.29
C ALA A 180 -10.73 -6.17 6.03
N CYS A 181 -9.41 -6.02 6.02
CA CYS A 181 -8.48 -7.15 5.92
C CYS A 181 -8.62 -8.12 7.11
N GLY A 182 -8.77 -7.60 8.33
CA GLY A 182 -9.01 -8.41 9.54
C GLY A 182 -10.33 -9.19 9.48
N GLY A 183 -11.37 -8.59 8.89
CA GLY A 183 -12.63 -9.28 8.59
C GLY A 183 -12.46 -10.49 7.67
N LEU A 184 -11.59 -10.39 6.66
CA LEU A 184 -11.24 -11.50 5.77
C LEU A 184 -10.38 -12.57 6.47
N LEU A 185 -9.52 -12.17 7.41
CA LEU A 185 -8.67 -13.08 8.17
C LEU A 185 -9.46 -13.92 9.19
N THR A 186 -10.44 -13.31 9.86
CA THR A 186 -11.23 -13.92 10.94
C THR A 186 -11.73 -15.35 10.65
N PRO A 187 -12.41 -15.65 9.53
CA PRO A 187 -12.91 -17.01 9.26
C PRO A 187 -11.81 -18.07 9.05
N HIS A 188 -10.56 -17.65 8.82
CA HIS A 188 -9.43 -18.55 8.59
C HIS A 188 -8.70 -18.96 9.87
N LEU A 189 -8.93 -18.24 10.98
CA LEU A 189 -8.27 -18.51 12.26
C LEU A 189 -8.92 -19.71 12.96
N ALA A 190 -8.10 -20.64 13.45
CA ALA A 190 -8.59 -21.86 14.11
C ALA A 190 -9.02 -21.64 15.57
N ALA A 191 -8.44 -20.66 16.26
CA ALA A 191 -8.70 -20.38 17.66
C ALA A 191 -9.78 -19.30 17.83
N ALA A 192 -10.84 -19.61 18.58
CA ALA A 192 -11.94 -18.68 18.87
C ALA A 192 -11.46 -17.39 19.56
N ASP A 193 -10.45 -17.47 20.43
CA ASP A 193 -9.89 -16.29 21.10
C ASP A 193 -9.19 -15.34 20.12
N SER A 194 -8.42 -15.89 19.17
CA SER A 194 -7.79 -15.11 18.10
C SER A 194 -8.82 -14.50 17.16
N GLN A 195 -9.86 -15.26 16.78
CA GLN A 195 -10.98 -14.74 15.99
C GLN A 195 -11.65 -13.55 16.66
N PHE A 196 -11.96 -13.68 17.95
CA PHE A 196 -12.59 -12.62 18.72
C PHE A 196 -11.68 -11.39 18.81
N THR A 197 -10.39 -11.58 19.06
CA THR A 197 -9.42 -10.48 19.16
C THR A 197 -9.29 -9.71 17.85
N VAL A 198 -9.14 -10.41 16.72
CA VAL A 198 -9.06 -9.80 15.38
C VAL A 198 -10.35 -9.05 15.06
N LEU A 199 -11.51 -9.64 15.34
CA LEU A 199 -12.80 -9.04 15.08
C LEU A 199 -13.04 -7.77 15.91
N ILE A 200 -12.76 -7.79 17.21
CA ILE A 200 -12.87 -6.60 18.07
C ILE A 200 -11.88 -5.52 17.62
N THR A 201 -10.65 -5.89 17.29
CA THR A 201 -9.64 -4.93 16.80
C THR A 201 -10.09 -4.29 15.49
N SER A 202 -10.64 -5.07 14.55
CA SER A 202 -11.25 -4.56 13.32
C SER A 202 -12.43 -3.61 13.56
N TYR A 203 -13.22 -3.78 14.62
CA TYR A 203 -14.30 -2.85 14.96
C TYR A 203 -13.83 -1.55 15.61
N VAL A 204 -12.65 -1.56 16.25
CA VAL A 204 -12.08 -0.39 16.95
C VAL A 204 -11.31 0.53 16.00
N LEU A 205 -10.71 -0.04 14.95
CA LEU A 205 -10.03 0.68 13.86
C LEU A 205 -11.00 1.55 13.05
#